data_AF-A0A2M6ZRR0-F1
#
_entry.id   AF-A0A2M6ZRR0-F1
#
_cell.length_a   1.000
_cell.length_b   1.000
_cell.length_c   1.000
_cell.angle_alpha   90.00
_cell.angle_beta   90.00
_cell.angle_gamma   90.00
#
_symmetry.space_group_name_H-M   'P 1'
#
loop_
_entity.id
_entity.type
_entity.pdbx_description
1 polymer ?
#
loop_
_entity_poly.entity_id
_entity_poly.type
_entity_poly.pdbx_seq_one_letter_code
_entity_poly.pdbx_strand_id
1 'polypeptide(L)' 'MTVSGVGFKSAIITYTEIININRFHSFDHLKSYVGLVPSTHSSGETDNTRGLTHMRNGYMRWVLIEAA' A
#
# COMPACT_ATOMS: atom_id res chain seq x y z
N MET A 1 -5.55 3.44 -22.33
CA MET A 1 -5.95 2.38 -21.37
C MET A 1 -6.29 3.07 -20.06
N THR A 2 -7.51 2.88 -19.55
CA THR A 2 -7.98 3.43 -18.27
C THR A 2 -8.22 2.27 -17.30
N VAL A 3 -7.96 2.48 -16.02
CA VAL A 3 -8.21 1.48 -14.96
C VAL A 3 -9.60 1.75 -14.38
N SER A 4 -10.49 0.76 -14.42
CA SER A 4 -11.80 0.85 -13.77
C SER A 4 -11.62 1.07 -12.27
N GLY A 5 -12.39 1.98 -11.68
CA GLY A 5 -12.26 2.36 -10.26
C GLY A 5 -11.23 3.48 -9.99
N VAL A 6 -10.34 3.78 -10.93
CA VAL A 6 -9.37 4.89 -10.81
C VAL A 6 -9.87 6.11 -11.60
N GLY A 7 -10.47 7.06 -10.90
CA GLY A 7 -10.81 8.38 -11.43
C GLY A 7 -9.65 9.39 -11.38
N PHE A 8 -9.91 10.62 -11.83
CA PHE A 8 -8.89 11.68 -11.86
C PHE A 8 -8.29 12.00 -10.49
N LYS A 9 -9.12 12.08 -9.44
CA LYS A 9 -8.65 12.36 -8.07
C LYS A 9 -7.77 11.23 -7.53
N SER A 10 -8.20 9.97 -7.65
CA SER A 10 -7.41 8.83 -7.19
C SER A 10 -6.11 8.70 -7.99
N ALA A 11 -6.14 8.92 -9.31
CA ALA A 11 -4.95 8.94 -10.15
C ALA A 11 -3.92 9.99 -9.70
N ILE A 12 -4.36 11.23 -9.44
CA ILE A 12 -3.47 12.29 -8.96
C ILE A 12 -2.90 11.94 -7.59
N ILE A 13 -3.73 11.50 -6.65
CA ILE A 13 -3.26 11.13 -5.30
C ILE A 13 -2.20 10.02 -5.39
N THR A 14 -2.46 8.96 -6.17
CA THR A 14 -1.48 7.88 -6.38
C THR A 14 -0.19 8.40 -6.99
N TYR A 15 -0.28 9.30 -7.98
CA TYR A 15 0.89 9.89 -8.62
C TYR A 15 1.71 10.76 -7.65
N THR A 16 1.05 11.61 -6.87
CA THR A 16 1.70 12.50 -5.90
C THR A 16 2.29 11.78 -4.69
N GLU A 17 1.73 10.63 -4.31
CA GLU A 17 2.27 9.84 -3.18
C GLU A 17 3.44 8.96 -3.59
N ILE A 18 3.39 8.38 -4.79
CA ILE A 18 4.49 7.56 -5.30
C ILE A 18 5.67 8.47 -5.68
N ILE A 19 5.40 9.55 -6.43
CA ILE A 19 6.37 10.50 -7.05
C ILE A 19 7.33 9.79 -8.01
N ASN A 20 8.13 8.86 -7.49
CA ASN A 20 9.10 8.08 -8.22
C ASN A 20 9.04 6.61 -7.75
N ILE A 21 8.72 5.69 -8.67
CA ILE A 21 8.63 4.27 -8.36
C ILE A 21 9.98 3.65 -7.98
N ASN A 22 11.10 4.21 -8.46
CA ASN A 22 12.45 3.72 -8.17
C ASN A 22 12.90 4.00 -6.74
N ARG A 23 12.12 4.77 -5.95
CA ARG A 23 12.38 4.93 -4.51
C ARG A 23 12.17 3.63 -3.73
N PHE A 24 11.40 2.70 -4.28
CA PHE A 24 11.13 1.41 -3.68
C PHE A 24 12.06 0.37 -4.28
N HIS A 25 12.91 -0.22 -3.45
CA HIS A 25 13.88 -1.25 -3.90
C HIS A 25 13.17 -2.44 -4.56
N SER A 26 12.02 -2.82 -4.02
CA SER A 26 11.22 -3.96 -4.50
C SER A 26 9.73 -3.65 -4.40
N PHE A 27 8.92 -4.37 -5.18
CA PHE A 27 7.47 -4.25 -5.13
C PHE A 27 6.88 -4.55 -3.74
N ASP A 28 7.57 -5.37 -2.94
CA ASP A 28 7.16 -5.65 -1.57
C ASP A 28 7.26 -4.42 -0.64
N HIS A 29 8.27 -3.58 -0.83
CA HIS A 29 8.39 -2.30 -0.12
C HIS A 29 7.25 -1.35 -0.50
N LEU A 30 6.83 -1.34 -1.76
CA LEU A 30 5.66 -0.57 -2.20
C LEU A 30 4.39 -1.08 -1.52
N LYS A 31 4.15 -2.40 -1.50
CA LYS A 31 2.97 -2.97 -0.82
C LYS A 31 2.95 -2.65 0.68
N SER A 32 4.12 -2.73 1.33
CA SER A 32 4.26 -2.37 2.74
C SER A 32 4.02 -0.87 2.98
N TYR A 33 4.47 0.00 2.07
CA TYR A 33 4.26 1.45 2.14
C TYR A 33 2.78 1.82 2.01
N VAL A 34 2.08 1.19 1.07
CA VAL A 34 0.62 1.33 0.91
C VAL A 34 -0.13 0.77 2.13
N GLY A 35 0.43 -0.26 2.79
CA GLY A 35 -0.16 -0.86 3.98
C GLY A 35 -1.31 -1.83 3.70
N LEU A 36 -1.24 -2.53 2.56
CA LEU A 36 -2.10 -3.68 2.22
C LEU A 36 -1.51 -5.02 2.69
N VAL A 37 -0.26 -5.01 3.16
CA VAL A 37 0.42 -6.19 3.70
C VAL A 37 0.04 -6.36 5.17
N PRO A 38 -0.29 -7.59 5.62
CA PRO A 38 -0.52 -7.85 7.02
C PRO A 38 0.77 -7.68 7.84
N SER A 39 0.63 -7.18 9.06
CA SER A 39 1.69 -7.16 10.05
C SER A 39 1.92 -8.57 10.57
N THR A 40 3.11 -9.11 10.36
CA THR A 40 3.54 -10.41 10.89
C THR A 40 4.55 -10.18 12.01
N HIS A 41 4.30 -10.76 13.17
CA HIS A 41 5.24 -10.77 14.29
C HIS A 41 5.76 -12.19 14.45
N SER A 42 6.97 -12.44 13.94
CA SER A 42 7.68 -13.71 14.07
C SER A 42 8.79 -13.57 15.10
N SER A 43 8.72 -14.33 16.18
CA SER A 43 9.74 -14.34 17.25
C SER A 43 10.55 -15.64 17.27
N GLY A 44 10.74 -16.28 16.11
CA GLY A 44 11.52 -17.50 15.93
C GLY A 44 10.78 -18.80 16.26
N GLU A 45 10.00 -18.83 17.34
CA GLU A 45 9.21 -20.00 17.78
C GLU A 45 7.72 -19.90 17.41
N THR A 46 7.22 -18.70 17.08
CA THR A 46 5.79 -18.50 16.78
C THR A 46 5.62 -17.39 15.76
N ASP A 47 4.92 -17.70 14.67
CA ASP A 47 4.52 -16.74 13.64
C ASP A 47 3.08 -16.31 13.87
N ASN A 48 2.87 -15.05 14.25
CA ASN A 48 1.55 -14.49 14.49
C ASN A 48 1.23 -13.38 13.48
N THR A 49 0.19 -13.59 12.67
CA THR A 49 -0.32 -12.56 11.76
C THR A 49 -1.29 -11.66 12.52
N ARG A 50 -0.92 -10.39 12.75
CA ARG A 50 -1.62 -9.43 13.63
C ARG A 50 -2.56 -8.46 12.88
N GLY A 51 -3.08 -8.86 11.72
CA GLY A 51 -3.95 -8.02 10.88
C GLY A 51 -3.17 -7.00 10.05
N LEU A 52 -3.82 -5.95 9.54
CA LEU A 52 -3.16 -4.95 8.69
C LEU A 52 -2.26 -4.02 9.49
N THR A 53 -1.08 -3.70 8.94
CA THR A 53 -0.15 -2.76 9.58
C THR A 53 -0.78 -1.37 9.80
N HIS A 54 -0.50 -0.80 10.98
CA HIS A 54 -0.81 0.59 11.30
C HIS A 54 0.14 1.56 10.58
N MET A 55 1.37 1.12 10.30
CA MET A 55 2.37 1.93 9.60
C MET A 55 2.11 1.85 8.10
N ARG A 56 1.45 2.88 7.57
CA ARG A 56 1.04 2.95 6.17
C ARG A 56 0.81 4.39 5.73
N ASN A 57 0.77 4.60 4.41
CA ASN A 57 0.22 5.81 3.84
C ASN A 57 -1.33 5.78 3.89
N GLY A 58 -1.92 6.67 4.70
CA GLY A 58 -3.37 6.74 4.89
C GLY A 58 -4.14 7.06 3.60
N TYR A 59 -3.62 7.97 2.78
CA TYR A 59 -4.24 8.35 1.52
C TYR A 59 -4.17 7.23 0.48
N MET A 60 -3.01 6.57 0.32
CA MET A 60 -2.89 5.48 -0.64
C MET A 60 -3.80 4.30 -0.30
N ARG A 61 -3.88 3.90 0.98
CA ARG A 61 -4.78 2.79 1.35
C ARG A 61 -6.24 3.16 1.13
N TRP A 62 -6.65 4.37 1.50
CA TRP A 62 -8.01 4.82 1.27
C TRP A 62 -8.34 4.83 -0.23
N VAL A 63 -7.49 5.45 -1.06
CA VAL A 63 -7.68 5.51 -2.51
C VAL A 63 -7.78 4.13 -3.14
N LEU A 64 -6.95 3.17 -2.72
CA LEU A 64 -6.96 1.82 -3.28
C LEU A 64 -8.15 0.98 -2.81
N ILE A 65 -8.67 1.24 -1.60
CA ILE A 65 -9.91 0.62 -1.12
C ILE A 65 -11.12 1.17 -1.88
N GLU A 66 -11.17 2.49 -2.11
CA GLU A 66 -12.26 3.13 -2.86
C GLU A 66 -12.24 2.79 -4.37
N ALA A 67 -11.07 2.44 -4.90
CA ALA A 67 -10.90 2.05 -6.30
C ALA A 67 -11.14 0.55 -6.58
N ALA A 68 -11.29 -0.27 -5.54
CA ALA A 68 -11.53 -1.71 -5.63
C ALA A 68 -13.02 -2.02 -5.83
#